data_AF-M5TLZ0-F1
#
_entry.id   AF-M5TLZ0-F1
#
_cell.length_a   1.000
_cell.length_b   1.000
_cell.length_c   1.000
_cell.angle_alpha   90.00
_cell.angle_beta   90.00
_cell.angle_gamma   90.00
#
_symmetry.space_group_name_H-M   'P 1'
#
loop_
_entity.id
_entity.type
_entity.pdbx_description
1 polymer ?
#
loop_
_entity_poly.entity_id
_entity_poly.type
_entity_poly.pdbx_seq_one_letter_code
_entity_poly.pdbx_strand_id
1 'polypeptide(L)'
;MSEDRGNDLHAAIENVLKGPELKLPAGHWVVDKEGHKRGSVRIKWYEDGAGRTYRQHHLGSDDVPDLEMAESDLATIDVYPRDAAPVFVGHYWLTGTPAPLAANVACTDYSVAKGGKLVAYRWDGERELSADKFHWIKTD
;
A
#
# COMPACT_ATOMS: atom_id res chain seq x y z
N MET A 1 -4.59 23.19 -12.16
CA MET A 1 -3.15 22.82 -12.21
C MET A 1 -2.83 21.57 -11.40
N SER A 2 -3.10 21.45 -10.10
CA SER A 2 -3.03 20.16 -9.37
C SER A 2 -4.38 19.42 -9.29
N GLU A 3 -5.47 20.14 -9.52
CA GLU A 3 -6.86 19.61 -9.48
C GLU A 3 -7.31 18.97 -10.79
N ASP A 4 -6.54 19.15 -11.88
CA ASP A 4 -6.86 18.59 -13.19
C ASP A 4 -6.55 17.09 -13.20
N ARG A 5 -7.61 16.28 -13.08
CA ARG A 5 -7.53 14.83 -13.17
C ARG A 5 -6.89 14.44 -14.50
N GLY A 6 -5.69 13.87 -14.45
CA GLY A 6 -5.01 13.30 -15.62
C GLY A 6 -3.67 13.93 -16.01
N ASN A 7 -3.16 14.93 -15.26
CA ASN A 7 -1.78 15.38 -15.45
C ASN A 7 -0.80 14.69 -14.49
N ASP A 8 0.48 14.68 -14.85
CA ASP A 8 1.53 14.00 -14.09
C ASP A 8 1.68 14.54 -12.65
N LEU A 9 1.42 15.84 -12.45
CA LEU A 9 1.46 16.44 -11.12
C LEU A 9 0.35 15.91 -10.22
N HIS A 10 -0.87 15.76 -10.75
CA HIS A 10 -1.99 15.18 -10.04
C HIS A 10 -1.70 13.72 -9.67
N ALA A 11 -1.20 12.92 -10.63
CA ALA A 11 -0.81 11.53 -10.38
C ALA A 11 0.30 11.42 -9.32
N ALA A 12 1.31 12.28 -9.37
CA ALA A 12 2.38 12.32 -8.38
C ALA A 12 1.86 12.68 -6.98
N ILE A 13 0.96 13.68 -6.88
CA ILE A 13 0.32 14.07 -5.62
C ILE A 13 -0.51 12.90 -5.06
N GLU A 14 -1.33 12.27 -5.88
CA GLU A 14 -2.15 11.13 -5.48
C GLU A 14 -1.29 9.96 -4.99
N ASN A 15 -0.23 9.61 -5.73
CA ASN A 15 0.70 8.55 -5.33
C ASN A 15 1.41 8.85 -4.02
N VAL A 16 1.86 10.10 -3.80
CA VAL A 16 2.54 10.48 -2.55
C VAL A 16 1.59 10.51 -1.35
N LEU A 17 0.36 10.99 -1.54
CA LEU A 17 -0.59 11.17 -0.44
C LEU A 17 -1.38 9.91 -0.10
N LYS A 18 -1.72 9.10 -1.11
CA LYS A 18 -2.61 7.94 -0.97
C LYS A 18 -1.90 6.63 -1.19
N GLY A 19 -0.74 6.64 -1.86
CA GLY A 19 -0.10 5.44 -2.40
C GLY A 19 -0.67 5.05 -3.77
N PRO A 20 0.06 4.25 -4.56
CA PRO A 20 -0.42 3.74 -5.84
C PRO A 20 -1.72 2.93 -5.72
N GLU A 21 -2.65 3.23 -6.62
CA GLU A 21 -3.93 2.53 -6.76
C GLU A 21 -4.05 1.92 -8.15
N LEU A 22 -4.79 0.81 -8.23
CA LEU A 22 -5.14 0.15 -9.47
C LEU A 22 -6.65 0.16 -9.66
N LYS A 23 -7.09 0.41 -10.89
CA LYS A 23 -8.50 0.32 -11.26
C LYS A 23 -8.93 -1.15 -11.32
N LEU A 24 -10.10 -1.44 -10.76
CA LEU A 24 -10.72 -2.75 -10.85
C LEU A 24 -11.32 -2.99 -12.25
N PRO A 25 -11.45 -4.26 -12.67
CA PRO A 25 -12.10 -4.61 -13.92
C PRO A 25 -13.54 -4.10 -13.96
N ALA A 26 -14.06 -3.91 -15.18
CA ALA A 26 -15.43 -3.47 -15.39
C ALA A 26 -16.43 -4.37 -14.64
N GLY A 27 -17.39 -3.74 -13.94
CA GLY A 27 -18.40 -4.44 -13.14
C GLY A 27 -17.98 -4.75 -11.70
N HIS A 28 -16.74 -4.43 -11.30
CA HIS A 28 -16.27 -4.62 -9.93
C HIS A 28 -16.10 -3.28 -9.19
N TRP A 29 -16.40 -3.29 -7.90
CA TRP A 29 -16.15 -2.21 -6.96
C TRP A 29 -15.94 -2.78 -5.56
N VAL A 30 -15.26 -2.03 -4.71
CA VAL A 30 -15.24 -2.26 -3.26
C VAL A 30 -16.08 -1.20 -2.56
N VAL A 31 -16.57 -1.49 -1.36
CA VAL A 31 -17.28 -0.51 -0.52
C VAL A 31 -16.35 -0.14 0.62
N ASP A 32 -15.99 1.14 0.73
CA ASP A 32 -15.15 1.60 1.83
C ASP A 32 -15.91 1.65 3.17
N LYS A 33 -15.20 1.93 4.26
CA LYS A 33 -15.78 1.99 5.62
C LYS A 33 -16.85 3.07 5.78
N GLU A 34 -16.94 4.02 4.84
CA GLU A 34 -17.93 5.09 4.82
C GLU A 34 -19.12 4.75 3.90
N GLY A 35 -19.12 3.59 3.26
CA GLY A 35 -20.19 3.13 2.37
C GLY A 35 -20.03 3.58 0.92
N HIS A 36 -18.91 4.19 0.54
CA HIS A 36 -18.69 4.64 -0.83
C HIS A 36 -18.19 3.50 -1.72
N LYS A 37 -18.77 3.38 -2.92
CA LYS A 37 -18.27 2.47 -3.96
C LYS A 37 -16.99 3.03 -4.57
N ARG A 38 -15.92 2.25 -4.53
CA ARG A 38 -14.62 2.55 -5.14
C ARG A 38 -14.35 1.57 -6.27
N GLY A 39 -14.07 2.11 -7.46
CA GLY A 39 -13.63 1.35 -8.62
C GLY A 39 -12.11 1.21 -8.73
N SER A 40 -11.37 1.75 -7.77
CA SER A 40 -9.92 1.63 -7.67
C SER A 40 -9.54 1.22 -6.26
N VAL A 41 -8.43 0.50 -6.13
CA VAL A 41 -7.96 -0.05 -4.87
C VAL A 41 -6.46 0.13 -4.72
N ARG A 42 -6.00 0.40 -3.51
CA ARG A 42 -4.57 0.49 -3.21
C ARG A 42 -3.88 -0.85 -3.43
N ILE A 43 -2.68 -0.83 -3.98
CA ILE A 43 -1.92 -2.05 -4.28
C ILE A 43 -0.62 -2.13 -3.47
N LYS A 44 -0.08 -3.34 -3.36
CA LYS A 44 1.27 -3.62 -2.87
C LYS A 44 2.27 -3.27 -3.98
N TRP A 45 2.44 -1.97 -4.24
CA TRP A 45 3.30 -1.39 -5.28
C TRP A 45 4.79 -1.78 -5.18
N TYR A 46 5.18 -2.45 -4.11
CA TYR A 46 6.51 -3.00 -3.85
C TYR A 46 6.63 -4.50 -4.16
N GLU A 47 5.58 -5.11 -4.73
CA GLU A 47 5.57 -6.50 -5.20
C GLU A 47 5.23 -6.57 -6.69
N ASP A 48 5.72 -7.61 -7.36
CA ASP A 48 5.26 -7.95 -8.71
C ASP A 48 3.87 -8.60 -8.63
N GLY A 49 2.93 -8.09 -9.43
CA GLY A 49 1.56 -8.59 -9.54
C GLY A 49 1.41 -9.73 -10.55
N ALA A 50 2.44 -10.08 -11.32
CA ALA A 50 2.36 -11.15 -12.31
C ALA A 50 1.91 -12.48 -11.69
N GLY A 51 0.87 -13.10 -12.28
CA GLY A 51 0.27 -14.34 -11.79
C GLY A 51 -0.49 -14.21 -10.46
N ARG A 52 -0.78 -12.98 -10.01
CA ARG A 52 -1.56 -12.72 -8.80
C ARG A 52 -2.98 -12.26 -9.13
N THR A 53 -3.87 -12.40 -8.16
CA THR A 53 -5.22 -11.81 -8.21
C THR A 53 -5.24 -10.39 -7.65
N TYR A 54 -6.27 -9.59 -8.00
CA TYR A 54 -6.46 -8.25 -7.39
C TYR A 54 -6.49 -8.34 -5.86
N ARG A 55 -7.15 -9.35 -5.29
CA ARG A 55 -7.14 -9.61 -3.84
C ARG A 55 -5.74 -9.82 -3.28
N GLN A 56 -4.91 -10.64 -3.91
CA GLN A 56 -3.55 -10.93 -3.44
C GLN A 56 -2.62 -9.73 -3.54
N HIS A 57 -2.82 -8.89 -4.56
CA HIS A 57 -2.00 -7.71 -4.82
C HIS A 57 -2.53 -6.44 -4.13
N HIS A 58 -3.76 -6.45 -3.64
CA HIS A 58 -4.38 -5.36 -2.89
C HIS A 58 -3.74 -5.18 -1.50
N LEU A 59 -3.69 -3.92 -1.05
CA LEU A 59 -3.30 -3.54 0.29
C LEU A 59 -4.50 -2.97 1.05
N GLY A 60 -5.18 -3.81 1.81
CA GLY A 60 -6.39 -3.45 2.55
C GLY A 60 -7.19 -4.67 3.01
N SER A 61 -8.51 -4.62 2.87
CA SER A 61 -9.39 -5.74 3.23
C SER A 61 -9.44 -6.79 2.13
N ASP A 62 -9.93 -7.99 2.46
CA ASP A 62 -10.18 -9.03 1.46
C ASP A 62 -11.46 -8.74 0.63
N ASP A 63 -12.06 -7.56 0.72
CA ASP A 63 -13.29 -7.22 -0.01
C ASP A 63 -13.03 -6.80 -1.47
N VAL A 64 -12.08 -7.46 -2.13
CA VAL A 64 -11.63 -7.22 -3.51
C VAL A 64 -11.85 -8.49 -4.35
N PRO A 65 -12.05 -8.39 -5.68
CA PRO A 65 -12.25 -9.56 -6.53
C PRO A 65 -11.06 -10.52 -6.48
N ASP A 66 -11.34 -11.82 -6.38
CA ASP A 66 -10.34 -12.87 -6.57
C ASP A 66 -10.22 -13.22 -8.04
N LEU A 67 -9.82 -12.24 -8.85
CA LEU A 67 -9.65 -12.38 -10.29
C LEU A 67 -8.18 -12.15 -10.62
N GLU A 68 -7.62 -12.98 -11.50
CA GLU A 68 -6.27 -12.78 -12.02
C GLU A 68 -6.13 -11.40 -12.69
N MET A 69 -5.03 -10.73 -12.42
CA MET A 69 -4.75 -9.42 -13.00
C MET A 69 -4.37 -9.54 -14.46
N ALA A 70 -4.98 -8.72 -15.32
CA ALA A 70 -4.61 -8.67 -16.74
C ALA A 70 -3.21 -8.04 -16.92
N GLU A 71 -2.46 -8.50 -17.93
CA GLU A 71 -1.16 -7.91 -18.29
C GLU A 71 -1.26 -6.40 -18.57
N SER A 72 -2.38 -5.95 -19.14
CA SER A 72 -2.64 -4.52 -19.39
C SER A 72 -2.71 -3.69 -18.11
N ASP A 73 -3.21 -4.28 -17.03
CA ASP A 73 -3.34 -3.60 -15.74
C ASP A 73 -1.99 -3.59 -15.02
N LEU A 74 -1.25 -4.70 -15.09
CA LEU A 74 0.12 -4.79 -14.59
C LEU A 74 1.04 -3.77 -15.27
N ALA A 75 0.86 -3.55 -16.57
CA ALA A 75 1.65 -2.58 -17.33
C ALA A 75 1.45 -1.11 -16.90
N THR A 76 0.42 -0.81 -16.09
CA THR A 76 0.20 0.53 -15.51
C THR A 76 0.87 0.74 -14.16
N ILE A 77 1.47 -0.31 -13.59
CA ILE A 77 2.04 -0.30 -12.24
C ILE A 77 3.55 -0.12 -12.34
N ASP A 78 4.05 0.99 -11.79
CA ASP A 78 5.47 1.17 -11.54
C ASP A 78 5.87 0.45 -10.24
N VAL A 79 6.30 -0.81 -10.37
CA VAL A 79 6.74 -1.61 -9.22
C VAL A 79 8.02 -1.01 -8.64
N TYR A 80 8.02 -0.72 -7.34
CA TYR A 80 9.18 -0.14 -6.69
C TYR A 80 10.35 -1.13 -6.66
N PRO A 81 11.53 -0.76 -7.16
CA PRO A 81 12.65 -1.68 -7.26
C PRO A 81 13.11 -2.16 -5.87
N ARG A 82 13.38 -3.47 -5.76
CA ARG A 82 13.86 -4.08 -4.51
C ARG A 82 15.23 -3.55 -4.07
N ASP A 83 16.02 -3.04 -5.01
CA ASP A 83 17.32 -2.44 -4.78
C ASP A 83 17.27 -0.91 -4.65
N ALA A 84 16.09 -0.28 -4.75
CA ALA A 84 15.96 1.15 -4.49
C ALA A 84 16.14 1.48 -3.00
N ALA A 85 16.23 2.78 -2.67
CA ALA A 85 16.40 3.24 -1.30
C ALA A 85 15.26 2.75 -0.37
N PRO A 86 15.50 2.54 0.92
CA PRO A 86 14.43 2.23 1.85
C PRO A 86 13.34 3.31 1.90
N VAL A 87 12.07 2.90 1.84
CA VAL A 87 10.92 3.79 1.92
C VAL A 87 10.09 3.46 3.16
N PHE A 88 9.78 4.50 3.93
CA PHE A 88 8.92 4.44 5.09
C PHE A 88 7.60 5.13 4.78
N VAL A 89 6.49 4.43 4.97
CA VAL A 89 5.14 4.94 4.71
C VAL A 89 4.27 4.89 5.96
N GLY A 90 3.21 5.68 5.93
CA GLY A 90 2.10 5.61 6.88
C GLY A 90 0.77 5.50 6.12
N HIS A 91 -0.31 5.98 6.73
CA HIS A 91 -1.64 6.10 6.10
C HIS A 91 -2.31 4.77 5.71
N TYR A 92 -1.66 3.64 5.96
CA TYR A 92 -2.13 2.32 5.54
C TYR A 92 -2.96 1.61 6.62
N TRP A 93 -3.09 2.19 7.82
CA TRP A 93 -3.93 1.66 8.89
C TRP A 93 -3.69 0.15 9.11
N LEU A 94 -2.42 -0.27 9.16
CA LEU A 94 -2.10 -1.67 9.34
C LEU A 94 -2.48 -2.15 10.74
N THR A 95 -2.58 -3.46 10.88
CA THR A 95 -2.82 -4.14 12.16
C THR A 95 -1.86 -5.33 12.27
N GLY A 96 -1.90 -6.07 13.38
CA GLY A 96 -0.99 -7.22 13.59
C GLY A 96 0.39 -6.81 14.12
N THR A 97 1.40 -7.65 13.87
CA THR A 97 2.78 -7.43 14.34
C THR A 97 3.57 -6.63 13.32
N PRO A 98 4.26 -5.54 13.72
CA PRO A 98 5.08 -4.78 12.78
C PRO A 98 6.19 -5.59 12.12
N ALA A 99 6.29 -5.47 10.80
CA ALA A 99 7.28 -6.13 9.97
C ALA A 99 7.47 -5.34 8.65
N PRO A 100 8.61 -5.48 7.96
CA PRO A 100 8.78 -4.91 6.63
C PRO A 100 7.71 -5.42 5.67
N LEU A 101 7.21 -4.54 4.81
CA LEU A 101 6.27 -4.89 3.72
C LEU A 101 7.00 -5.52 2.53
N ALA A 102 8.26 -5.10 2.31
CA ALA A 102 9.23 -5.70 1.40
C ALA A 102 10.64 -5.50 1.97
N ALA A 103 11.67 -5.99 1.28
CA ALA A 103 13.07 -5.86 1.73
C ALA A 103 13.46 -4.39 2.01
N ASN A 104 12.93 -3.43 1.24
CA ASN A 104 13.23 -2.01 1.36
C ASN A 104 11.99 -1.14 1.60
N VAL A 105 10.87 -1.71 2.07
CA VAL A 105 9.63 -0.95 2.34
C VAL A 105 9.09 -1.29 3.72
N ALA A 106 8.84 -0.27 4.55
CA ALA A 106 8.24 -0.41 5.87
C ALA A 106 7.06 0.55 6.03
N CYS A 107 6.03 0.11 6.75
CA CYS A 107 4.97 0.97 7.23
C CYS A 107 5.12 1.16 8.74
N THR A 108 4.86 2.34 9.26
CA THR A 108 4.82 2.61 10.72
C THR A 108 3.42 2.99 11.21
N ASP A 109 2.43 3.05 10.32
CA ASP A 109 1.03 3.27 10.68
C ASP A 109 0.33 1.95 11.02
N TYR A 110 0.30 1.62 12.31
CA TYR A 110 -0.42 0.46 12.85
C TYR A 110 -1.68 0.85 13.61
N SER A 111 -2.43 1.83 13.08
CA SER A 111 -3.78 2.16 13.54
C SER A 111 -3.88 2.53 15.03
N VAL A 112 -2.89 3.22 15.59
CA VAL A 112 -2.88 3.60 17.02
C VAL A 112 -4.19 4.30 17.45
N ALA A 113 -4.72 5.18 16.59
CA ALA A 113 -5.98 5.89 16.84
C ALA A 113 -7.24 4.99 16.86
N LYS A 114 -7.10 3.70 16.53
CA LYS A 114 -8.16 2.68 16.58
C LYS A 114 -7.78 1.51 17.51
N GLY A 115 -7.02 1.78 18.57
CA GLY A 115 -6.58 0.77 19.54
C GLY A 115 -5.46 -0.14 19.02
N GLY A 116 -4.75 0.32 17.99
CA GLY A 116 -3.62 -0.37 17.41
C GLY A 116 -2.32 -0.14 18.19
N LYS A 117 -1.22 0.06 17.47
CA LYS A 117 0.12 0.24 18.06
C LYS A 117 0.71 1.57 17.63
N LEU A 118 1.38 2.25 18.55
CA LEU A 118 2.30 3.32 18.20
C LEU A 118 3.64 2.66 17.83
N VAL A 119 4.07 2.82 16.59
CA VAL A 119 5.21 2.09 16.02
C VAL A 119 6.28 3.06 15.54
N ALA A 120 7.54 2.73 15.81
CA ALA A 120 8.73 3.37 15.27
C ALA A 120 9.63 2.30 14.64
N TYR A 121 10.45 2.70 13.69
CA TYR A 121 11.51 1.88 13.11
C TYR A 121 12.86 2.56 13.34
N ARG A 122 13.85 1.82 13.86
CA ARG A 122 15.21 2.34 14.05
C ARG A 122 16.09 2.02 12.85
N TRP A 123 16.16 2.96 11.91
CA TRP A 123 17.03 2.85 10.75
C TRP A 123 18.47 3.22 11.10
N ASP A 124 19.42 2.33 10.84
CA ASP A 124 20.86 2.53 11.08
C ASP A 124 21.64 2.61 9.75
N GLY A 125 20.97 2.95 8.64
CA GLY A 125 21.58 3.06 7.31
C GLY A 125 21.55 1.78 6.46
N GLU A 126 20.91 0.72 6.93
CA GLU A 126 20.78 -0.53 6.18
C GLU A 126 19.89 -0.40 4.93
N ARG A 127 20.18 -1.21 3.90
CA ARG A 127 19.35 -1.30 2.68
C ARG A 127 18.20 -2.29 2.82
N GLU A 128 18.44 -3.39 3.52
CA GLU A 128 17.43 -4.40 3.83
C GLU A 128 16.88 -4.17 5.23
N LEU A 129 15.59 -3.89 5.32
CA LEU A 129 14.88 -3.62 6.56
C LEU A 129 14.64 -4.91 7.34
N SER A 130 14.70 -4.82 8.67
CA SER A 130 14.56 -5.98 9.57
C SER A 130 13.39 -5.83 10.53
N ALA A 131 12.66 -6.92 10.77
CA ALA A 131 11.59 -6.96 11.76
C ALA A 131 12.08 -6.61 13.18
N ASP A 132 13.33 -6.94 13.52
CA ASP A 132 13.91 -6.71 14.85
C ASP A 132 14.16 -5.23 15.17
N LYS A 133 14.07 -4.35 14.15
CA LYS A 133 14.26 -2.91 14.28
C LYS A 133 12.96 -2.12 14.44
N PHE A 134 11.82 -2.81 14.45
CA PHE A 134 10.56 -2.22 14.82
C PHE A 134 10.44 -2.18 16.34
N HIS A 135 10.04 -1.02 16.86
CA HIS A 135 9.74 -0.80 18.27
C HIS A 135 8.31 -0.28 18.40
N TRP A 136 7.54 -0.83 19.32
CA TRP A 136 6.15 -0.41 19.48
C TRP A 136 5.61 -0.61 20.88
N ILE A 137 4.60 0.21 21.19
CA ILE A 137 3.75 0.04 22.37
C ILE A 137 2.30 -0.14 21.91
N LYS A 138 1.53 -0.90 22.66
CA LYS A 138 0.07 -0.91 22.52
C LYS A 138 -0.47 0.24 23.35
N THR A 139 -1.45 0.95 22.81
CA THR A 139 -2.24 1.92 23.57
C THR A 139 -3.42 1.19 24.18
N ASP A 140 -3.56 1.30 25.50
CA ASP A 140 -4.72 0.78 26.25
C ASP A 140 -5.99 1.58 25.93
#